data_AF-A0A434W024-F1
#
_entry.id   AF-A0A434W024-F1
#
_cell.length_a   1.000
_cell.length_b   1.000
_cell.length_c   1.000
_cell.angle_alpha   90.00
_cell.angle_beta   90.00
_cell.angle_gamma   90.00
#
_symmetry.space_group_name_H-M   'P 1'
#
loop_
_entity.id
_entity.type
_entity.pdbx_description
1 polymer ?
#
loop_
_entity_poly.entity_id
_entity_poly.type
_entity_poly.pdbx_seq_one_letter_code
_entity_poly.pdbx_strand_id
1 'polypeptide(L)'
;GAVMFDLTLHGIGQNYDLAKLLIEPPFLALTLSVLVAAALAFLHGLGRFGPPRAEGRAIAFGKRALVDTTAMLLKRAGRLQGLGDRYASLMRHRAAALLGAPHGLQGEAVDRWLDSRDKSEAHGFTARFKAANDSNSLAGMHEAAEKLHDWTARRLGERR
;
A
#
# COMPACT_ATOMS: atom_id res chain seq x y z
N GLY A 1 22.97 72.00 -46.51
CA GLY A 1 23.40 70.64 -46.90
C GLY A 1 22.37 69.67 -46.38
N ALA A 2 21.84 68.80 -47.23
CA ALA A 2 20.82 67.83 -46.86
C ALA A 2 21.43 66.74 -45.96
N VAL A 3 20.78 66.45 -44.84
CA VAL A 3 21.16 65.34 -43.95
C VAL A 3 20.49 64.09 -44.48
N MET A 4 21.28 63.13 -44.97
CA MET A 4 20.79 61.77 -45.23
C MET A 4 20.86 60.98 -43.92
N PHE A 5 19.71 60.47 -43.50
CA PHE A 5 19.65 59.38 -42.54
C PHE A 5 19.68 58.07 -43.32
N ASP A 6 20.74 57.29 -43.13
CA ASP A 6 20.78 55.91 -43.55
C ASP A 6 19.84 55.12 -42.65
N LEU A 7 18.62 54.87 -43.13
CA LEU A 7 17.84 53.75 -42.66
C LEU A 7 18.58 52.51 -43.16
N THR A 8 19.60 52.06 -42.42
CA THR A 8 19.92 50.63 -42.32
C THR A 8 18.58 49.98 -42.02
N LEU A 9 17.96 49.48 -43.09
CA LEU A 9 16.62 48.94 -43.09
C LEU A 9 16.61 47.89 -41.99
N HIS A 10 16.02 48.25 -40.85
CA HIS A 10 14.88 47.54 -40.33
C HIS A 10 14.87 46.11 -40.86
N GLY A 11 15.42 45.18 -40.08
CA GLY A 11 15.35 43.73 -40.30
C GLY A 11 13.91 43.20 -40.22
N ILE A 12 12.98 43.91 -40.86
CA ILE A 12 11.61 43.54 -41.16
C ILE A 12 11.70 42.64 -42.40
N GLY A 13 12.17 41.42 -42.19
CA GLY A 13 12.37 40.50 -43.32
C GLY A 13 12.72 39.08 -42.94
N GLN A 14 13.06 38.82 -41.69
CA GLN A 14 13.22 37.45 -41.21
C GLN A 14 12.38 37.27 -39.96
N ASN A 15 11.12 36.90 -40.19
CA ASN A 15 10.37 36.12 -39.22
C ASN A 15 11.16 34.83 -39.00
N TYR A 16 12.20 34.88 -38.16
CA TYR A 16 12.72 33.69 -37.52
C TYR A 16 11.61 33.23 -36.61
N ASP A 17 10.76 32.39 -37.18
CA ASP A 17 9.68 31.73 -36.50
C ASP A 17 10.31 30.94 -35.35
N LEU A 18 10.20 31.44 -34.12
CA LEU A 18 10.80 30.79 -32.95
C LEU A 18 10.36 29.32 -32.87
N ALA A 19 9.14 29.01 -33.30
CA ALA A 19 8.63 27.65 -33.39
C ALA A 19 9.43 26.80 -34.38
N LYS A 20 9.89 27.39 -35.49
CA LYS A 20 10.70 26.73 -36.52
C LYS A 20 12.15 26.52 -36.08
N LEU A 21 12.71 27.46 -35.30
CA LEU A 21 14.05 27.34 -34.70
C LEU A 21 14.12 26.24 -33.61
N LEU A 22 12.99 25.93 -32.94
CA LEU A 22 12.85 24.79 -32.02
C LEU A 22 12.81 23.42 -32.76
N ILE A 23 12.60 23.42 -34.08
CA ILE A 23 12.45 22.22 -34.92
C ILE A 23 13.66 22.02 -35.86
N GLU A 24 14.44 23.07 -36.14
CA GLU A 24 15.70 22.97 -36.89
C GLU A 24 16.90 22.51 -36.02
N PRO A 25 17.86 21.74 -36.56
CA PRO A 25 19.07 21.35 -35.81
C PRO A 25 19.89 22.61 -35.49
N PRO A 26 20.34 22.89 -34.24
CA PRO A 26 20.71 21.96 -33.16
C PRO A 26 19.72 21.83 -31.99
N PHE A 27 18.60 22.56 -31.99
CA PHE A 27 17.70 22.63 -30.83
C PHE A 27 16.63 21.53 -30.82
N LEU A 28 16.43 20.81 -31.92
CA LEU A 28 15.52 19.66 -32.00
C LEU A 28 15.79 18.61 -30.90
N ALA A 29 17.07 18.35 -30.60
CA ALA A 29 17.43 17.41 -29.53
C ALA A 29 17.00 17.92 -28.14
N LEU A 30 17.12 19.23 -27.91
CA LEU A 30 16.68 19.89 -26.69
C LEU A 30 15.15 19.84 -26.57
N THR A 31 14.42 20.12 -27.64
CA THR A 31 12.95 20.11 -27.63
C THR A 31 12.39 18.70 -27.42
N LEU A 32 12.97 17.70 -28.07
CA LEU A 32 12.65 16.29 -27.81
C LEU A 32 12.98 15.89 -26.37
N SER A 33 14.13 16.33 -25.83
CA SER A 33 14.51 16.03 -24.44
C SER A 33 13.54 16.65 -23.44
N VAL A 34 13.14 17.90 -23.64
CA VAL A 34 12.14 18.59 -22.81
C VAL A 34 10.76 17.91 -22.93
N LEU A 35 10.36 17.51 -24.14
CA LEU A 35 9.11 16.80 -24.38
C LEU A 35 9.09 15.45 -23.65
N VAL A 36 10.17 14.67 -23.75
CA VAL A 36 10.32 13.38 -23.05
C VAL A 36 10.35 13.60 -21.54
N ALA A 37 11.08 14.60 -21.04
CA ALA A 37 11.12 14.93 -19.62
C ALA A 37 9.73 15.34 -19.09
N ALA A 38 8.98 16.13 -19.86
CA ALA A 38 7.61 16.51 -19.52
C ALA A 38 6.66 15.31 -19.52
N ALA A 39 6.77 14.41 -20.51
CA ALA A 39 6.00 13.18 -20.57
C ALA A 39 6.31 12.26 -19.37
N LEU A 40 7.58 12.10 -19.03
CA LEU A 40 8.02 11.35 -17.85
C LEU A 40 7.51 12.01 -16.56
N ALA A 41 7.61 13.33 -16.41
CA ALA A 41 7.09 14.05 -15.26
C ALA A 41 5.57 13.92 -15.13
N PHE A 42 4.84 13.92 -16.25
CA PHE A 42 3.40 13.71 -16.30
C PHE A 42 3.02 12.28 -15.92
N LEU A 43 3.71 11.27 -16.46
CA LEU A 43 3.55 9.86 -16.06
C LEU A 43 3.88 9.65 -14.58
N HIS A 44 4.95 10.29 -14.09
CA HIS A 44 5.30 10.30 -12.67
C HIS A 44 4.25 11.00 -11.81
N GLY A 45 3.64 12.07 -12.31
CA GLY A 45 2.56 12.81 -11.65
C GLY A 45 1.28 11.97 -11.56
N LEU A 46 0.92 11.28 -12.65
CA LEU A 46 -0.22 10.34 -12.69
C LEU A 46 -0.02 9.15 -11.74
N GLY A 47 1.21 8.66 -11.56
CA GLY A 47 1.53 7.66 -10.55
C GLY A 47 1.67 8.22 -9.12
N ARG A 48 1.73 9.56 -8.98
CA ARG A 48 1.91 10.27 -7.71
C ARG A 48 0.62 10.96 -7.28
N PHE A 49 -0.48 10.22 -7.25
CA PHE A 49 -1.62 10.58 -6.42
C PHE A 49 -1.32 10.21 -4.96
N GLY A 50 -0.67 11.12 -4.26
CA GLY A 50 -0.43 11.00 -2.82
C GLY A 50 0.19 12.28 -2.28
N PRO A 51 -0.24 12.76 -1.09
CA PRO A 51 0.30 13.98 -0.50
C PRO A 51 1.84 13.89 -0.45
N PRO A 52 2.55 15.01 -0.66
CA PRO A 52 4.01 15.02 -0.52
C PRO A 52 4.35 14.37 0.81
N ARG A 53 5.03 13.22 0.76
CA ARG A 53 5.61 12.61 1.96
C ARG A 53 6.68 13.58 2.42
N ALA A 54 6.29 14.53 3.28
CA ALA A 54 7.20 15.16 4.21
C ALA A 54 7.98 13.99 4.83
N GLU A 55 9.31 14.08 4.83
CA GLU A 55 10.14 13.06 5.45
C GLU A 55 9.59 12.83 6.85
N GLY A 56 8.91 11.71 7.01
CA GLY A 56 8.25 11.37 8.26
C GLY A 56 9.37 11.23 9.26
N ARG A 57 9.40 12.15 10.23
CA ARG A 57 10.33 12.19 11.35
C ARG A 57 10.80 10.78 11.68
N ALA A 58 12.13 10.58 11.67
CA ALA A 58 12.82 9.29 11.67
C ALA A 58 12.36 8.27 12.73
N ILE A 59 11.57 8.71 13.72
CA ILE A 59 10.85 7.89 14.67
C ILE A 59 9.46 8.50 14.87
N ALA A 60 8.42 7.87 14.32
CA ALA A 60 7.05 8.14 14.74
C ALA A 60 6.87 7.50 16.13
N PHE A 61 6.58 8.29 17.16
CA PHE A 61 6.29 7.74 18.48
C PHE A 61 4.89 7.10 18.49
N GLY A 62 4.79 5.86 18.97
CA GLY A 62 3.52 5.17 19.23
C GLY A 62 3.46 3.73 18.71
N LYS A 63 2.54 2.92 19.25
CA LYS A 63 2.34 1.51 18.88
C LYS A 63 2.11 1.31 17.38
N ARG A 64 1.49 2.29 16.71
CA ARG A 64 1.26 2.29 15.25
C ARG A 64 2.56 2.31 14.45
N ALA A 65 3.50 3.17 14.81
CA ALA A 65 4.78 3.26 14.12
C ALA A 65 5.61 1.98 14.25
N LEU A 66 5.57 1.33 15.41
CA LEU A 66 6.22 0.05 15.61
C LEU A 66 5.61 -1.02 14.70
N VAL A 67 4.27 -1.08 14.63
CA VAL A 67 3.53 -2.01 13.77
C VAL A 67 3.85 -1.76 12.29
N ASP A 68 3.86 -0.50 11.84
CA ASP A 68 4.15 -0.15 10.45
C ASP A 68 5.60 -0.50 10.08
N THR A 69 6.55 -0.24 10.99
CA THR A 69 7.96 -0.58 10.80
C THR A 69 8.16 -2.09 10.74
N THR A 70 7.54 -2.85 11.66
CA THR A 70 7.63 -4.32 11.63
C THR A 70 6.95 -4.90 10.40
N ALA A 71 5.80 -4.39 9.98
CA ALA A 71 5.13 -4.80 8.75
C ALA A 71 6.01 -4.57 7.51
N MET A 72 6.67 -3.40 7.43
CA MET A 72 7.60 -3.09 6.34
C MET A 72 8.81 -4.03 6.34
N LEU A 73 9.42 -4.30 7.50
CA LEU A 73 10.53 -5.23 7.63
C LEU A 73 10.13 -6.66 7.22
N LEU A 74 8.96 -7.10 7.67
CA LEU A 74 8.45 -8.44 7.36
C LEU A 74 8.13 -8.60 5.87
N LYS A 75 7.62 -7.53 5.23
CA LYS A 75 7.43 -7.45 3.78
C LYS A 75 8.75 -7.54 3.01
N ARG A 76 9.77 -6.76 3.41
CA ARG A 76 11.09 -6.80 2.77
C ARG A 76 11.82 -8.13 2.96
N ALA A 77 11.63 -8.79 4.08
CA ALA A 77 12.23 -10.09 4.36
C ALA A 77 11.62 -11.26 3.59
N GLY A 78 10.55 -11.03 2.80
CA GLY A 78 9.87 -12.08 2.02
C GLY A 78 9.17 -13.14 2.89
N ARG A 79 9.04 -12.93 4.20
CA ARG A 79 8.50 -13.91 5.16
C ARG A 79 6.98 -13.91 5.27
N LEU A 80 6.27 -13.35 4.29
CA LEU A 80 4.81 -13.27 4.30
C LEU A 80 4.15 -14.65 4.21
N GLN A 81 4.74 -15.59 3.49
CA GLN A 81 4.13 -16.91 3.27
C GLN A 81 4.03 -17.78 4.54
N GLY A 82 4.89 -17.54 5.54
CA GLY A 82 4.86 -18.27 6.82
C GLY A 82 4.15 -17.50 7.95
N LEU A 83 3.51 -16.37 7.64
CA LEU A 83 2.88 -15.53 8.64
C LEU A 83 1.47 -16.00 8.99
N GLY A 84 0.75 -16.58 8.03
CA GLY A 84 -0.63 -17.07 8.19
C GLY A 84 -0.75 -18.05 9.35
N ASP A 85 0.10 -19.08 9.40
CA ASP A 85 0.14 -20.09 10.48
C ASP A 85 0.43 -19.47 11.86
N ARG A 86 1.48 -18.65 11.96
CA ARG A 86 1.83 -17.99 13.23
C ARG A 86 0.75 -17.02 13.71
N TYR A 87 0.10 -16.34 12.79
CA TYR A 87 -1.01 -15.44 13.11
C TYR A 87 -2.26 -16.21 13.53
N ALA A 88 -2.63 -17.24 12.78
CA ALA A 88 -3.80 -18.07 13.06
C ALA A 88 -3.67 -18.76 14.43
N SER A 89 -2.51 -19.35 14.74
CA SER A 89 -2.22 -19.95 16.05
C SER A 89 -2.28 -18.93 17.19
N LEU A 90 -1.71 -17.73 17.00
CA LEU A 90 -1.84 -16.64 17.97
C LEU A 90 -3.30 -16.24 18.21
N MET A 91 -4.09 -16.15 17.13
CA MET A 91 -5.52 -15.82 17.23
C MET A 91 -6.32 -16.92 17.91
N ARG A 92 -6.00 -18.20 17.70
CA ARG A 92 -6.59 -19.33 18.45
C ARG A 92 -6.34 -19.19 19.94
N HIS A 93 -5.11 -18.95 20.36
CA HIS A 93 -4.78 -18.75 21.78
C HIS A 93 -5.49 -17.54 22.36
N ARG A 94 -5.54 -16.44 21.62
CA ARG A 94 -6.24 -15.21 22.02
C ARG A 94 -7.75 -15.44 22.18
N ALA A 95 -8.40 -16.07 21.20
CA ALA A 95 -9.83 -16.37 21.24
C ALA A 95 -10.16 -17.31 22.42
N ALA A 96 -9.35 -18.34 22.63
CA ALA A 96 -9.48 -19.25 23.76
C ALA A 96 -9.38 -18.52 25.10
N ALA A 97 -8.38 -17.65 25.28
CA ALA A 97 -8.21 -16.86 26.50
C ALA A 97 -9.39 -15.90 26.74
N LEU A 98 -9.84 -15.20 25.69
CA LEU A 98 -10.92 -14.22 25.78
C LEU A 98 -12.28 -14.85 26.07
N LEU A 99 -12.55 -16.03 25.52
CA LEU A 99 -13.80 -16.75 25.73
C LEU A 99 -13.79 -17.63 26.99
N GLY A 100 -12.63 -17.76 27.66
CA GLY A 100 -12.47 -18.54 28.88
C GLY A 100 -12.45 -20.05 28.63
N ALA A 101 -11.61 -20.50 27.68
CA ALA A 101 -11.41 -21.91 27.41
C ALA A 101 -10.88 -22.64 28.66
N PRO A 102 -11.39 -23.85 28.96
CA PRO A 102 -10.85 -24.70 30.02
C PRO A 102 -9.33 -24.90 29.90
N HIS A 103 -8.65 -24.83 31.04
CA HIS A 103 -7.21 -25.11 31.12
C HIS A 103 -6.92 -26.55 30.67
N GLY A 104 -5.94 -26.72 29.79
CA GLY A 104 -5.52 -28.04 29.28
C GLY A 104 -6.03 -28.40 27.87
N LEU A 105 -6.95 -27.64 27.29
CA LEU A 105 -7.32 -27.80 25.88
C LEU A 105 -6.19 -27.30 24.97
N GLN A 106 -5.80 -28.12 24.00
CA GLN A 106 -4.77 -27.80 23.01
C GLN A 106 -5.20 -28.20 21.59
N GLY A 107 -4.60 -27.55 20.59
CA GLY A 107 -4.79 -27.90 19.18
C GLY A 107 -6.26 -27.92 18.75
N GLU A 108 -6.66 -28.99 18.07
CA GLU A 108 -8.03 -29.19 17.57
C GLU A 108 -9.10 -29.25 18.67
N ALA A 109 -8.72 -29.58 19.91
CA ALA A 109 -9.68 -29.60 21.02
C ALA A 109 -10.14 -28.17 21.38
N VAL A 110 -9.24 -27.18 21.24
CA VAL A 110 -9.59 -25.76 21.37
C VAL A 110 -10.48 -25.32 20.22
N ASP A 111 -10.16 -25.74 19.00
CA ASP A 111 -10.96 -25.39 17.81
C ASP A 111 -12.40 -25.89 17.93
N ARG A 112 -12.57 -27.16 18.31
CA ARG A 112 -13.89 -27.74 18.53
C ARG A 112 -14.65 -27.05 19.66
N TRP A 113 -13.95 -26.67 20.72
CA TRP A 113 -14.53 -25.90 21.81
C TRP A 113 -14.96 -24.50 21.35
N LEU A 114 -14.14 -23.81 20.53
CA LEU A 114 -14.47 -22.51 19.96
C LEU A 114 -15.64 -22.61 18.98
N ASP A 115 -15.68 -23.65 18.15
CA ASP A 115 -16.80 -23.94 17.26
C ASP A 115 -18.10 -24.20 18.01
N SER A 116 -18.05 -24.86 19.18
CA SER A 116 -19.26 -25.08 20.01
C SER A 116 -19.90 -23.78 20.52
N ARG A 117 -19.16 -22.66 20.48
CA ARG A 117 -19.68 -21.32 20.80
C ARG A 117 -20.37 -20.65 19.61
N ASP A 118 -20.21 -21.20 18.42
CA ASP A 118 -20.92 -20.76 17.23
C ASP A 118 -22.18 -21.61 17.02
N LYS A 119 -23.33 -21.08 17.45
CA LYS A 119 -24.63 -21.73 17.22
C LYS A 119 -25.22 -21.41 15.84
N SER A 120 -24.66 -20.43 15.14
CA SER A 120 -25.18 -19.93 13.85
C SER A 120 -24.53 -20.63 12.66
N GLU A 121 -23.27 -21.06 12.79
CA GLU A 121 -22.50 -21.61 11.68
C GLU A 121 -21.66 -22.79 12.18
N ALA A 122 -21.95 -23.99 11.67
CA ALA A 122 -21.17 -25.18 12.01
C ALA A 122 -19.72 -25.00 11.56
N HIS A 123 -18.77 -25.20 12.48
CA HIS A 123 -17.33 -25.01 12.25
C HIS A 123 -16.91 -23.58 11.91
N GLY A 124 -17.65 -22.58 12.39
CA GLY A 124 -17.41 -21.17 12.08
C GLY A 124 -16.01 -20.67 12.46
N PHE A 125 -15.43 -21.13 13.58
CA PHE A 125 -14.06 -20.76 13.95
C PHE A 125 -13.04 -21.57 13.15
N THR A 126 -13.18 -22.90 13.11
CA THR A 126 -12.23 -23.79 12.43
C THR A 126 -12.08 -23.46 10.95
N ALA A 127 -13.17 -23.16 10.24
CA ALA A 127 -13.13 -22.79 8.84
C ALA A 127 -12.33 -21.49 8.60
N ARG A 128 -12.54 -20.47 9.45
CA ARG A 128 -11.82 -19.19 9.39
C ARG A 128 -10.36 -19.33 9.79
N PHE A 129 -10.08 -20.17 10.79
CA PHE A 129 -8.72 -20.52 11.19
C PHE A 129 -7.96 -21.17 10.01
N LYS A 130 -8.54 -22.19 9.37
CA LYS A 130 -7.93 -22.86 8.22
C LYS A 130 -7.74 -21.91 7.04
N ALA A 131 -8.71 -21.06 6.75
CA ALA A 131 -8.59 -20.05 5.69
C ALA A 131 -7.40 -19.10 5.94
N ALA A 132 -7.17 -18.67 7.19
CA ALA A 132 -6.04 -17.82 7.53
C ALA A 132 -4.69 -18.58 7.51
N ASN A 133 -4.70 -19.86 7.88
CA ASN A 133 -3.53 -20.72 7.88
C ASN A 133 -3.06 -21.11 6.47
N ASP A 134 -3.99 -21.47 5.59
CA ASP A 134 -3.71 -22.04 4.28
C ASP A 134 -3.60 -20.97 3.17
N SER A 135 -3.84 -19.70 3.53
CA SER A 135 -3.73 -18.58 2.59
C SER A 135 -2.30 -18.39 2.09
N ASN A 136 -2.10 -18.57 0.78
CA ASN A 136 -0.82 -18.37 0.12
C ASN A 136 -0.59 -16.94 -0.41
N SER A 137 -1.58 -16.05 -0.26
CA SER A 137 -1.55 -14.67 -0.76
C SER A 137 -1.75 -13.68 0.37
N LEU A 138 -1.11 -12.50 0.27
CA LEU A 138 -1.23 -11.45 1.27
C LEU A 138 -2.68 -10.94 1.39
N ALA A 139 -3.36 -10.78 0.25
CA ALA A 139 -4.75 -10.31 0.21
C ALA A 139 -5.69 -11.33 0.86
N GLY A 140 -5.58 -12.62 0.48
CA GLY A 140 -6.38 -13.69 1.07
C GLY A 140 -6.11 -13.87 2.57
N MET A 141 -4.85 -13.76 2.99
CA MET A 141 -4.48 -13.82 4.40
C MET A 141 -5.07 -12.65 5.19
N HIS A 142 -5.04 -11.43 4.64
CA HIS A 142 -5.63 -10.25 5.29
C HIS A 142 -7.15 -10.41 5.47
N GLU A 143 -7.85 -10.81 4.40
CA GLU A 143 -9.29 -11.02 4.43
C GLU A 143 -9.68 -12.14 5.42
N ALA A 144 -8.95 -13.25 5.42
CA ALA A 144 -9.18 -14.35 6.37
C ALA A 144 -8.89 -13.93 7.81
N ALA A 145 -7.83 -13.14 8.04
CA ALA A 145 -7.48 -12.59 9.34
C ALA A 145 -8.55 -11.63 9.87
N GLU A 146 -9.12 -10.79 9.01
CA GLU A 146 -10.21 -9.87 9.33
C GLU A 146 -11.47 -10.65 9.73
N LYS A 147 -11.89 -11.63 8.91
CA LYS A 147 -13.04 -12.51 9.21
C LYS A 147 -12.87 -13.25 10.55
N LEU A 148 -11.67 -13.72 10.87
CA LEU A 148 -11.36 -14.39 12.13
C LEU A 148 -11.42 -13.42 13.32
N HIS A 149 -10.92 -12.20 13.13
CA HIS A 149 -10.97 -11.14 14.13
C HIS A 149 -12.41 -10.72 14.43
N ASP A 150 -13.20 -10.46 13.40
CA ASP A 150 -14.59 -10.02 13.50
C ASP A 150 -15.47 -11.06 14.19
N TRP A 151 -15.25 -12.34 13.86
CA TRP A 151 -15.91 -13.44 14.57
C TRP A 151 -15.62 -13.38 16.08
N THR A 152 -14.35 -13.20 16.45
CA THR A 152 -13.93 -13.13 17.86
C THR A 152 -14.51 -11.89 18.55
N ALA A 153 -14.51 -10.74 17.89
CA ALA A 153 -15.03 -9.48 18.42
C ALA A 153 -16.54 -9.53 18.64
N ARG A 154 -17.30 -10.12 17.71
CA ARG A 154 -18.75 -10.31 17.83
C ARG A 154 -19.10 -11.14 19.07
N ARG A 155 -18.38 -12.24 19.30
CA ARG A 155 -18.61 -13.12 20.46
C ARG A 155 -18.28 -12.46 21.80
N LEU A 156 -17.33 -11.53 21.81
CA LEU A 156 -17.06 -10.69 22.99
C LEU A 156 -18.18 -9.68 23.24
N GLY A 157 -18.77 -9.14 22.17
CA GLY A 157 -19.91 -8.22 22.25
C GLY A 157 -21.16 -8.89 22.81
N GLU A 158 -21.47 -10.12 22.39
CA GLU A 158 -22.63 -10.90 22.86
C GLU A 158 -22.59 -11.27 24.35
N ARG A 159 -21.44 -11.12 25.03
CA ARG A 159 -21.28 -11.39 26.47
C ARG A 159 -21.55 -10.19 27.38
N ARG A 160 -21.62 -8.96 26.85
CA ARG A 160 -21.93 -7.75 27.63
C ARG A 160 -23.42 -7.46 27.56
#